data_AF-A0A951ATN2-F1
#
_entry.id   AF-A0A951ATN2-F1
#
_cell.length_a   1.000
_cell.length_b   1.000
_cell.length_c   1.000
_cell.angle_alpha   90.00
_cell.angle_beta   90.00
_cell.angle_gamma   90.00
#
_symmetry.space_group_name_H-M   'P 1'
#
loop_
_entity.id
_entity.type
_entity.pdbx_description
1 polymer ?
#
loop_
_entity_poly.entity_id
_entity_poly.type
_entity_poly.pdbx_seq_one_letter_code
_entity_poly.pdbx_strand_id
1 'polypeptide(L)'
;MAQQDYEQQPEAADLADAVQDDTAETLVGPPGADPLDAGYIPPDRPYGLDEDEVTPAGQWTGESLDQRLRREQPEWMPVDADRAGRIAIADAGAAGEEPDAMDGIDEGIDGGAASAEEAAMHEVDLGFDPVTDESPMGDPQVAASLAEDPLSDQAQVDAAWDHADDVRRRSQHAR
;
A
#
# COMPACT_ATOMS: atom_id res chain seq x y z
N MET A 1 8.58 63.66 3.40
CA MET A 1 8.11 62.92 2.21
C MET A 1 7.40 61.69 2.71
N ALA A 2 6.11 61.81 3.00
CA ALA A 2 5.35 60.82 3.76
C ALA A 2 4.10 60.41 2.98
N GLN A 3 3.79 59.12 3.06
CA GLN A 3 2.57 58.45 2.63
C GLN A 3 2.25 58.45 1.12
N GLN A 4 2.81 57.47 0.40
CA GLN A 4 2.16 56.89 -0.80
C GLN A 4 1.96 55.35 -0.68
N ASP A 5 2.34 54.72 0.44
CA ASP A 5 2.37 53.25 0.56
C ASP A 5 1.05 52.60 1.01
N TYR A 6 -0.11 53.26 0.82
CA TYR A 6 -1.43 52.73 1.28
C TYR A 6 -2.45 52.50 0.14
N GLU A 7 -2.02 52.42 -1.11
CA GLU A 7 -2.97 52.19 -2.23
C GLU A 7 -3.23 50.71 -2.55
N GLN A 8 -2.48 49.77 -1.97
CA GLN A 8 -2.81 48.35 -2.11
C GLN A 8 -3.84 47.96 -1.05
N GLN A 9 -5.11 48.26 -1.31
CA GLN A 9 -6.18 47.54 -0.62
C GLN A 9 -6.02 46.04 -0.97
N PRO A 10 -6.09 45.10 -0.01
CA PRO A 10 -6.22 43.70 -0.37
C PRO A 10 -7.52 43.60 -1.15
N GLU A 11 -7.40 43.25 -2.43
CA GLU A 11 -8.54 43.01 -3.28
C GLU A 11 -9.37 41.94 -2.58
N ALA A 12 -10.67 42.21 -2.38
CA ALA A 12 -11.55 41.24 -1.75
C ALA A 12 -11.36 39.91 -2.48
N ALA A 13 -11.12 38.83 -1.74
CA ALA A 13 -10.97 37.49 -2.33
C ALA A 13 -12.09 37.31 -3.36
N ASP A 14 -11.70 36.99 -4.60
CA ASP A 14 -12.65 36.89 -5.69
C ASP A 14 -13.68 35.82 -5.33
N LEU A 15 -14.89 36.28 -5.04
CA LEU A 15 -15.98 35.41 -4.59
C LEU A 15 -16.36 34.39 -5.67
N ALA A 16 -15.94 34.61 -6.92
CA ALA A 16 -16.14 33.67 -8.02
C ALA A 16 -15.42 32.34 -7.81
N ASP A 17 -14.23 32.33 -7.21
CA ASP A 17 -13.42 31.11 -7.03
C ASP A 17 -13.88 30.26 -5.82
N ALA A 18 -14.73 30.82 -4.97
CA ALA A 18 -15.32 30.16 -3.80
C ALA A 18 -16.72 29.56 -4.06
N VAL A 19 -17.26 29.70 -5.28
CA VAL A 19 -18.55 29.10 -5.66
C VAL A 19 -18.29 27.71 -6.20
N GLN A 20 -18.69 26.67 -5.46
CA GLN A 20 -18.73 25.32 -6.00
C GLN A 20 -19.82 25.20 -7.06
N ASP A 21 -19.45 24.57 -8.18
CA ASP A 21 -20.32 24.24 -9.29
C ASP A 21 -21.45 23.27 -8.86
N ASP A 22 -22.66 23.43 -9.41
CA ASP A 22 -23.87 22.70 -8.99
C ASP A 22 -23.86 21.21 -9.39
N THR A 23 -24.87 20.39 -9.04
CA THR A 23 -24.88 18.95 -9.39
C THR A 23 -25.28 18.67 -10.82
N ALA A 24 -25.95 19.65 -11.43
CA ALA A 24 -26.04 19.80 -12.85
C ALA A 24 -24.70 20.35 -13.43
N GLU A 25 -23.62 20.48 -12.63
CA GLU A 25 -22.27 20.91 -13.04
C GLU A 25 -21.11 20.01 -12.54
N THR A 26 -21.23 19.27 -11.43
CA THR A 26 -20.20 18.31 -10.91
C THR A 26 -20.41 16.87 -11.34
N LEU A 27 -21.64 16.52 -11.72
CA LEU A 27 -21.99 15.48 -12.69
C LEU A 27 -21.08 14.25 -12.71
N VAL A 28 -21.09 13.39 -11.70
CA VAL A 28 -22.29 12.96 -10.97
C VAL A 28 -23.42 12.50 -11.92
N GLY A 29 -23.20 12.51 -13.25
CA GLY A 29 -24.16 12.36 -14.37
C GLY A 29 -24.46 13.74 -14.98
N PRO A 30 -24.51 13.98 -16.33
CA PRO A 30 -24.04 15.11 -17.20
C PRO A 30 -24.78 16.50 -17.25
N PRO A 31 -24.13 17.64 -17.65
CA PRO A 31 -24.50 18.99 -17.23
C PRO A 31 -25.89 19.43 -17.61
N GLY A 32 -26.66 19.93 -16.64
CA GLY A 32 -28.06 20.30 -16.86
C GLY A 32 -29.00 19.14 -17.18
N ALA A 33 -28.50 17.90 -17.27
CA ALA A 33 -29.31 16.72 -17.10
C ALA A 33 -29.43 16.45 -15.61
N ASP A 34 -30.53 15.87 -15.18
CA ASP A 34 -30.55 15.32 -13.85
C ASP A 34 -29.50 14.18 -13.85
N PRO A 35 -28.41 14.28 -13.06
CA PRO A 35 -27.50 13.15 -12.86
C PRO A 35 -28.23 11.83 -12.57
N LEU A 36 -29.43 11.91 -11.99
CA LEU A 36 -30.30 10.77 -11.65
C LEU A 36 -31.05 10.16 -12.83
N ASP A 37 -31.08 10.82 -13.98
CA ASP A 37 -31.61 10.28 -15.23
C ASP A 37 -30.60 9.34 -15.92
N ALA A 38 -29.36 9.25 -15.43
CA ALA A 38 -28.39 8.25 -15.84
C ALA A 38 -28.82 6.86 -15.35
N GLY A 39 -29.76 6.24 -16.06
CA GLY A 39 -30.13 4.85 -15.82
C GLY A 39 -28.90 3.95 -15.96
N TYR A 40 -28.56 3.20 -14.90
CA TYR A 40 -27.55 2.16 -14.99
C TYR A 40 -28.04 1.07 -15.96
N ILE A 41 -27.32 0.90 -17.07
CA ILE A 41 -27.51 -0.22 -17.99
C ILE A 41 -26.56 -1.32 -17.51
N PRO A 42 -27.06 -2.39 -16.87
CA PRO A 42 -26.21 -3.51 -16.52
C PRO A 42 -25.60 -4.08 -17.80
N PRO A 43 -24.36 -4.60 -17.75
CA PRO A 43 -23.83 -5.31 -18.90
C PRO A 43 -24.79 -6.46 -19.27
N ASP A 44 -24.97 -6.69 -20.57
CA ASP A 44 -25.82 -7.78 -21.10
C ASP A 44 -25.45 -9.16 -20.52
N ARG A 45 -24.21 -9.27 -20.03
CA ARG A 45 -23.68 -10.40 -19.30
C ARG A 45 -23.13 -9.94 -17.95
N PRO A 46 -23.67 -10.44 -16.82
CA PRO A 46 -23.09 -10.19 -15.51
C PRO A 46 -21.61 -10.60 -15.43
N TYR A 47 -20.80 -9.79 -14.75
CA TYR A 47 -19.41 -10.11 -14.47
C TYR A 47 -19.29 -11.37 -13.61
N GLY A 48 -18.20 -12.14 -13.78
CA GLY A 48 -17.94 -13.34 -12.99
C GLY A 48 -18.75 -14.59 -13.38
N LEU A 49 -19.60 -14.54 -14.41
CA LEU A 49 -20.36 -15.72 -14.87
C LEU A 49 -19.51 -16.78 -15.57
N ASP A 50 -18.35 -16.40 -16.11
CA ASP A 50 -17.39 -17.33 -16.71
C ASP A 50 -16.40 -17.90 -15.67
N GLU A 51 -16.54 -17.50 -14.41
CA GLU A 51 -15.65 -17.89 -13.32
C GLU A 51 -16.28 -19.01 -12.50
N ASP A 52 -15.47 -19.98 -12.09
CA ASP A 52 -15.97 -21.12 -11.31
C ASP A 52 -16.39 -20.72 -9.88
N GLU A 53 -16.08 -19.50 -9.44
CA GLU A 53 -16.38 -18.95 -8.11
C GLU A 53 -17.88 -18.92 -7.79
N VAL A 54 -18.75 -18.79 -8.81
CA VAL A 54 -20.21 -18.82 -8.64
C VAL A 54 -20.79 -20.24 -8.68
N THR A 55 -19.97 -21.25 -8.96
CA THR A 55 -20.39 -22.66 -9.00
C THR A 55 -20.27 -23.30 -7.61
N PRO A 56 -21.07 -24.34 -7.29
CA PRO A 56 -20.92 -25.06 -6.03
C PRO A 56 -19.49 -25.59 -5.84
N ALA A 57 -18.88 -26.18 -6.88
CA ALA A 57 -17.55 -26.75 -6.79
C ALA A 57 -16.46 -25.70 -6.51
N GLY A 58 -16.55 -24.52 -7.14
CA GLY A 58 -15.65 -23.42 -6.88
C GLY A 58 -15.79 -22.85 -5.47
N GLN A 59 -17.00 -22.76 -4.92
CA GLN A 59 -17.23 -22.34 -3.53
C GLN A 59 -16.61 -23.31 -2.51
N TRP A 60 -16.67 -24.62 -2.77
CA TRP A 60 -16.05 -25.63 -1.89
C TRP A 60 -14.52 -25.65 -1.96
N THR A 61 -13.97 -25.41 -3.14
CA THR A 61 -12.52 -25.42 -3.36
C THR A 61 -11.87 -24.10 -2.94
N GLY A 62 -12.56 -22.99 -3.19
CA GLY A 62 -12.02 -21.64 -3.10
C GLY A 62 -10.98 -21.36 -4.19
N GLU A 63 -10.73 -20.09 -4.44
CA GLU A 63 -9.59 -19.65 -5.25
C GLU A 63 -8.33 -19.59 -4.38
N SER A 64 -7.17 -20.00 -4.93
CA SER A 64 -5.90 -19.83 -4.23
C SER A 64 -5.38 -18.39 -4.32
N LEU A 65 -4.55 -17.99 -3.36
CA LEU A 65 -3.92 -16.66 -3.38
C LEU A 65 -3.12 -16.41 -4.66
N ASP A 66 -2.37 -17.41 -5.13
CA ASP A 66 -1.61 -17.32 -6.39
C ASP A 66 -2.50 -17.09 -7.62
N GLN A 67 -3.74 -17.58 -7.58
CA GLN A 67 -4.68 -17.45 -8.67
C GLN A 67 -5.29 -16.05 -8.69
N ARG A 68 -5.57 -15.48 -7.51
CA ARG A 68 -5.96 -14.06 -7.33
C ARG A 68 -4.88 -13.11 -7.82
N LEU A 69 -3.65 -13.30 -7.34
CA LEU A 69 -2.51 -12.45 -7.70
C LEU A 69 -2.20 -12.48 -9.20
N ARG A 70 -2.48 -13.59 -9.90
CA ARG A 70 -2.31 -13.68 -11.36
C ARG A 70 -3.32 -12.87 -12.16
N ARG A 71 -4.49 -12.58 -11.60
CA ARG A 71 -5.55 -11.78 -12.23
C ARG A 71 -5.38 -10.29 -11.94
N GLU A 72 -4.74 -9.95 -10.82
CA GLU A 72 -4.40 -8.56 -10.49
C GLU A 72 -3.49 -7.97 -11.58
N GLN A 73 -3.90 -6.83 -12.12
CA GLN A 73 -3.10 -6.04 -13.05
C GLN A 73 -2.46 -4.90 -12.26
N PRO A 74 -1.13 -4.76 -12.25
CA PRO A 74 -0.49 -3.66 -11.55
C PRO A 74 -0.85 -2.34 -12.23
N GLU A 75 -1.23 -1.35 -11.43
CA GLU A 75 -1.35 0.02 -11.90
C GLU A 75 0.07 0.54 -12.19
N TRP A 76 0.32 1.00 -13.42
CA TRP A 76 1.62 1.56 -13.76
C TRP A 76 1.73 2.98 -13.21
N MET A 77 2.48 3.13 -12.13
CA MET A 77 2.90 4.41 -11.58
C MET A 77 4.43 4.50 -11.70
N PRO A 78 5.00 5.58 -12.27
CA PRO A 78 6.44 5.78 -12.27
C PRO A 78 6.91 5.98 -10.82
N VAL A 79 7.63 4.99 -10.29
CA VAL A 79 8.28 5.07 -8.98
C VAL A 79 9.80 5.11 -9.19
N ASP A 80 10.48 5.86 -8.33
CA ASP A 80 11.94 5.83 -8.25
C ASP A 80 12.36 4.59 -7.47
N ALA A 81 12.85 3.57 -8.18
CA ALA A 81 13.20 2.28 -7.58
C ALA A 81 14.44 2.35 -6.67
N ASP A 82 15.26 3.40 -6.82
CA ASP A 82 16.47 3.64 -6.02
C ASP A 82 16.15 4.48 -4.76
N ARG A 83 14.87 4.68 -4.44
CA ARG A 83 14.44 5.48 -3.29
C ARG A 83 13.38 4.76 -2.44
N ALA A 84 13.61 4.74 -1.14
CA ALA A 84 12.57 4.42 -0.15
C ALA A 84 11.41 5.41 -0.21
N GLY A 85 10.18 4.93 0.01
CA GLY A 85 8.97 5.75 -0.08
C GLY A 85 8.92 6.84 0.99
N ARG A 86 8.41 8.02 0.58
CA ARG A 86 8.21 9.20 1.43
C ARG A 86 7.22 10.16 0.78
N ILE A 87 6.55 10.96 1.61
CA ILE A 87 5.71 12.06 1.13
C ILE A 87 6.58 13.25 0.71
N ALA A 88 6.53 13.59 -0.58
CA ALA A 88 7.12 14.79 -1.18
C ALA A 88 6.02 15.82 -1.50
N ILE A 89 6.41 17.08 -1.68
CA ILE A 89 5.49 18.12 -2.14
C ILE A 89 5.31 17.95 -3.66
N ALA A 90 4.07 17.82 -4.11
CA ALA A 90 3.74 17.81 -5.52
C ALA A 90 4.13 19.16 -6.14
N ASP A 91 4.84 19.12 -7.26
CA ASP A 91 5.32 20.31 -7.98
C ASP A 91 6.16 21.27 -7.10
N ALA A 92 7.08 20.72 -6.30
CA ALA A 92 7.93 21.48 -5.38
C ALA A 92 8.84 22.55 -6.05
N GLY A 93 8.77 22.73 -7.37
CA GLY A 93 9.48 23.77 -8.10
C GLY A 93 11.00 23.73 -7.93
N ALA A 94 11.66 24.82 -8.32
CA ALA A 94 13.05 25.04 -7.92
C ALA A 94 13.11 25.45 -6.44
N ALA A 95 14.21 25.12 -5.76
CA ALA A 95 14.38 25.44 -4.35
C ALA A 95 14.10 26.94 -4.05
N GLY A 96 13.03 27.22 -3.31
CA GLY A 96 12.59 28.56 -2.92
C GLY A 96 11.28 29.03 -3.56
N GLU A 97 10.66 28.21 -4.41
CA GLU A 97 9.30 28.42 -4.89
C GLU A 97 8.29 27.83 -3.89
N GLU A 98 7.25 28.58 -3.56
CA GLU A 98 6.11 28.06 -2.77
C GLU A 98 5.05 27.57 -3.75
N PRO A 99 4.61 26.31 -3.65
CA PRO A 99 3.55 25.80 -4.52
C PRO A 99 2.21 26.46 -4.17
N ASP A 100 1.35 26.65 -5.16
CA ASP A 100 0.00 27.22 -4.98
C ASP A 100 -0.88 26.34 -4.07
N ALA A 101 -0.54 25.04 -3.94
CA ALA A 101 -1.17 24.09 -3.03
C ALA A 101 -0.13 23.19 -2.34
N MET A 102 -0.34 22.90 -1.06
CA MET A 102 0.44 21.93 -0.27
C MET A 102 -0.10 20.51 -0.49
N ASP A 103 0.01 20.02 -1.73
CA ASP A 103 -0.38 18.66 -2.06
C ASP A 103 0.82 17.72 -1.87
N GLY A 104 0.59 16.59 -1.19
CA GLY A 104 1.62 15.57 -0.98
C GLY A 104 1.52 14.46 -2.03
N ILE A 105 2.65 14.09 -2.63
CA ILE A 105 2.77 12.92 -3.49
C ILE A 105 3.70 11.89 -2.85
N ASP A 106 3.35 10.62 -3.00
CA ASP A 106 4.21 9.52 -2.59
C ASP A 106 5.32 9.28 -3.63
N GLU A 107 6.58 9.32 -3.19
CA GLU A 107 7.76 9.08 -4.03
C GLU A 107 8.63 7.97 -3.45
N GLY A 108 8.71 6.84 -4.16
CA GLY A 108 9.60 5.71 -3.85
C GLY A 108 8.83 4.40 -3.79
N ILE A 109 9.52 3.31 -3.42
CA ILE A 109 8.86 2.01 -3.19
C ILE A 109 8.61 1.85 -1.69
N ASP A 110 7.33 1.86 -1.31
CA ASP A 110 6.89 1.30 -0.05
C ASP A 110 6.59 -0.19 -0.24
N GLY A 111 7.14 -1.05 0.62
CA GLY A 111 6.63 -2.41 0.70
C GLY A 111 5.15 -2.32 1.09
N GLY A 112 4.22 -2.94 0.39
CA GLY A 112 2.77 -2.78 0.66
C GLY A 112 2.28 -3.20 2.06
N ALA A 113 3.18 -3.58 2.97
CA ALA A 113 2.98 -3.83 4.39
C ALA A 113 3.91 -3.01 5.31
N ALA A 114 4.67 -2.06 4.76
CA ALA A 114 5.59 -1.20 5.47
C ALA A 114 4.80 -0.39 6.51
N SER A 115 5.16 -0.55 7.78
CA SER A 115 4.71 0.36 8.81
C SER A 115 5.25 1.76 8.51
N ALA A 116 4.65 2.81 9.07
CA ALA A 116 5.15 4.19 8.94
C ALA A 116 6.65 4.35 9.36
N GLU A 117 7.26 3.33 9.98
CA GLU A 117 8.68 3.28 10.31
C GLU A 117 9.58 2.88 9.12
N GLU A 118 9.11 2.08 8.17
CA GLU A 118 9.88 1.73 6.97
C GLU A 118 9.94 2.89 5.95
N ALA A 119 8.87 3.69 5.86
CA ALA A 119 8.85 4.94 5.07
C ALA A 119 9.78 6.04 5.63
N ALA A 120 10.35 5.84 6.83
CA ALA A 120 11.35 6.74 7.42
C ALA A 120 12.80 6.30 7.16
N MET A 121 13.02 5.18 6.46
CA MET A 121 14.36 4.74 6.08
C MET A 121 14.88 5.51 4.87
N HIS A 122 16.18 5.80 4.86
CA HIS A 122 16.84 6.48 3.74
C HIS A 122 17.94 5.58 3.20
N GLU A 123 17.96 5.37 1.88
CA GLU A 123 19.18 4.90 1.24
C GLU A 123 20.26 5.97 1.41
N VAL A 124 21.32 5.58 2.10
CA VAL A 124 22.51 6.40 2.26
C VAL A 124 23.63 5.75 1.46
N ASP A 125 24.25 6.49 0.55
CA ASP A 125 25.46 6.07 -0.17
C ASP A 125 26.69 6.19 0.77
N LEU A 126 26.55 5.63 1.96
CA LEU A 126 27.56 5.59 3.01
C LEU A 126 27.87 4.12 3.22
N GLY A 127 29.06 3.70 2.76
CA GLY A 127 29.60 2.39 3.09
C GLY A 127 29.68 2.26 4.61
N PHE A 128 28.75 1.51 5.21
CA PHE A 128 28.84 1.17 6.61
C PHE A 128 29.72 -0.07 6.75
N ASP A 129 30.67 -0.01 7.68
CA ASP A 129 31.36 -1.21 8.14
C ASP A 129 30.47 -1.84 9.21
N PRO A 130 29.82 -2.99 8.94
CA PRO A 130 28.97 -3.61 9.94
C PRO A 130 29.81 -3.94 11.16
N VAL A 131 29.40 -3.44 12.33
CA VAL A 131 30.01 -3.86 13.59
C VAL A 131 29.70 -5.34 13.76
N THR A 132 30.67 -6.20 13.45
CA THR A 132 30.57 -7.63 13.74
C THR A 132 30.66 -7.81 15.24
N ASP A 133 29.64 -8.42 15.82
CA ASP A 133 29.73 -8.88 17.19
C ASP A 133 30.70 -10.07 17.22
N GLU A 134 31.95 -9.80 17.61
CA GLU A 134 32.99 -10.82 17.81
C GLU A 134 32.72 -11.70 19.04
N SER A 135 31.57 -11.50 19.72
CA SER A 135 31.11 -12.40 20.76
C SER A 135 30.92 -13.81 20.17
N PRO A 136 31.36 -14.86 20.88
CA PRO A 136 31.14 -16.22 20.43
C PRO A 136 29.63 -16.43 20.22
N MET A 137 29.25 -16.93 19.04
CA MET A 137 27.88 -17.36 18.75
C MET A 137 27.46 -18.42 19.78
N GLY A 138 26.78 -18.00 20.83
CA GLY A 138 26.37 -18.85 21.94
C GLY A 138 26.65 -18.21 23.29
N ASP A 139 25.59 -17.76 23.93
CA ASP A 139 25.60 -17.37 25.34
C ASP A 139 25.53 -18.66 26.20
N PRO A 140 26.53 -18.95 27.07
CA PRO A 140 26.55 -20.17 27.86
C PRO A 140 25.42 -20.25 28.89
N GLN A 141 24.90 -19.10 29.36
CA GLN A 141 23.72 -19.04 30.22
C GLN A 141 22.46 -19.41 29.43
N VAL A 142 22.33 -18.96 28.19
CA VAL A 142 21.23 -19.37 27.29
C VAL A 142 21.32 -20.86 26.97
N ALA A 143 22.52 -21.37 26.67
CA ALA A 143 22.73 -22.80 26.42
C ALA A 143 22.39 -23.67 27.63
N ALA A 144 22.77 -23.24 28.84
CA ALA A 144 22.40 -23.92 30.07
C ALA A 144 20.88 -23.88 30.31
N SER A 145 20.25 -22.72 30.10
CA SER A 145 18.79 -22.56 30.23
C SER A 145 18.03 -23.47 29.28
N LEU A 146 18.47 -23.58 28.02
CA LEU A 146 17.85 -24.47 27.03
C LEU A 146 18.04 -25.95 27.37
N ALA A 147 19.18 -26.32 27.95
CA ALA A 147 19.45 -27.70 28.38
C ALA A 147 18.62 -28.12 29.61
N GLU A 148 18.23 -27.18 30.47
CA GLU A 148 17.38 -27.43 31.63
C GLU A 148 15.88 -27.46 31.27
N ASP A 149 15.48 -26.75 30.22
CA ASP A 149 14.08 -26.70 29.79
C ASP A 149 13.70 -27.95 28.98
N PRO A 150 12.80 -28.82 29.48
CA PRO A 150 12.36 -30.01 28.77
C PRO A 150 11.50 -29.72 27.53
N LEU A 151 11.05 -28.47 27.34
CA LEU A 151 10.25 -28.01 26.21
C LEU A 151 11.05 -27.18 25.20
N SER A 152 12.37 -27.03 25.39
CA SER A 152 13.23 -26.26 24.47
C SER A 152 13.11 -26.73 23.02
N ASP A 153 12.92 -28.04 22.82
CA ASP A 153 12.75 -28.65 21.50
C ASP A 153 11.29 -28.78 21.06
N GLN A 154 10.31 -28.37 21.88
CA GLN A 154 8.88 -28.58 21.60
C GLN A 154 8.45 -27.93 20.28
N ALA A 155 8.95 -26.72 20.00
CA ALA A 155 8.67 -26.03 18.74
C ALA A 155 9.19 -26.81 17.52
N GLN A 156 10.37 -27.45 17.62
CA GLN A 156 10.88 -28.30 16.53
C GLN A 156 10.08 -29.59 16.39
N VAL A 157 9.66 -30.19 17.50
CA VAL A 157 8.82 -31.40 17.50
C VAL A 157 7.47 -31.09 16.84
N ASP A 158 6.83 -29.99 17.20
CA ASP A 158 5.55 -29.56 16.64
C ASP A 158 5.68 -29.28 15.13
N ALA A 159 6.73 -28.56 14.71
CA ALA A 159 7.01 -28.32 13.30
C ALA A 159 7.23 -29.63 12.50
N ALA A 160 7.92 -30.61 13.08
CA ALA A 160 8.11 -31.91 12.45
C ALA A 160 6.79 -32.70 12.34
N TRP A 161 5.92 -32.61 13.35
CA TRP A 161 4.58 -33.18 13.34
C TRP A 161 3.70 -32.55 12.26
N ASP A 162 3.68 -31.23 12.17
CA ASP A 162 2.91 -30.48 11.19
C ASP A 162 3.37 -30.81 9.76
N HIS A 163 4.68 -30.86 9.53
CA HIS A 163 5.23 -31.26 8.24
C HIS A 163 4.83 -32.69 7.87
N ALA A 164 4.91 -33.64 8.80
CA ALA A 164 4.52 -35.02 8.56
C ALA A 164 3.01 -35.14 8.27
N ASP A 165 2.17 -34.34 8.92
CA ASP A 165 0.73 -34.32 8.66
C ASP A 165 0.39 -33.68 7.31
N ASP A 166 1.06 -32.59 6.93
CA ASP A 166 0.93 -31.97 5.61
C ASP A 166 1.31 -32.94 4.48
N VAL A 167 2.45 -33.63 4.59
CA VAL A 167 2.86 -34.67 3.63
C VAL A 167 1.82 -35.79 3.54
N ARG A 168 1.26 -36.22 4.68
CA ARG A 168 0.21 -37.24 4.73
C ARG A 168 -1.08 -36.75 4.05
N ARG A 169 -1.51 -35.52 4.28
CA ARG A 169 -2.73 -34.96 3.66
C ARG A 169 -2.58 -34.79 2.14
N ARG A 170 -1.43 -34.29 1.69
CA ARG A 170 -1.12 -34.14 0.26
C ARG A 170 -1.09 -35.48 -0.47
N SER A 171 -0.52 -36.52 0.14
CA SER A 171 -0.49 -37.86 -0.45
C SER A 171 -1.86 -38.56 -0.49
N GLN A 172 -2.79 -38.20 0.40
CA GLN A 172 -4.17 -38.69 0.36
C GLN A 172 -5.06 -38.00 -0.68
N HIS A 173 -4.82 -36.71 -0.96
CA HIS A 173 -5.53 -35.96 -2.01
C HIS A 173 -5.01 -36.23 -3.43
N ALA A 174 -3.88 -36.93 -3.57
CA ALA A 174 -3.28 -37.29 -4.86
C ALA A 174 -3.76 -38.65 -5.43
N ARG A 175 -4.80 -39.26 -4.85
CA ARG A 175 -5.44 -40.51 -5.33
C ARG A 175 -6.88 -40.24 -5.74
#